data_AF-A0A8H7Y136-F1
#
_entry.id   AF-A0A8H7Y136-F1
#
_cell.length_a   1.000
_cell.length_b   1.000
_cell.length_c   1.000
_cell.angle_alpha   90.00
_cell.angle_beta   90.00
_cell.angle_gamma   90.00
#
_symmetry.space_group_name_H-M   'P 1'
#
loop_
_entity.id
_entity.type
_entity.pdbx_description
1 polymer ?
#
loop_
_entity_poly.entity_id
_entity_poly.type
_entity_poly.pdbx_seq_one_letter_code
_entity_poly.pdbx_strand_id
1 'polypeptide(L)'
;MISDPDSLTRLIMSTAIPEHKLLESPNSRSIAVYDWLITASTNPISNAPECDALQASLGIPIPEMTFGNNYLTLEHKPSGFIYSFTTPKALEAVKKGQLGEGDGGVKVGYADKWMQSRHGFFHHEMGST
;
A
#
# COMPACT_ATOMS: atom_id res chain seq x y z
N MET A 1 -31.66 33.64 -31.35
CA MET A 1 -31.00 33.02 -30.19
C MET A 1 -30.73 31.58 -30.57
N ILE A 2 -29.47 31.27 -30.82
CA ILE A 2 -29.03 30.08 -31.56
C ILE A 2 -29.27 28.84 -30.71
N SER A 3 -30.31 28.10 -31.09
CA SER A 3 -30.42 26.66 -30.90
C SER A 3 -29.33 26.00 -31.74
N ASP A 4 -28.17 25.76 -31.14
CA ASP A 4 -27.12 24.96 -31.77
C ASP A 4 -27.30 23.49 -31.32
N PRO A 5 -27.92 22.62 -32.14
CA PRO A 5 -28.04 21.21 -31.81
C PRO A 5 -26.67 20.51 -31.74
N ASP A 6 -25.60 21.17 -32.21
CA ASP A 6 -24.25 20.60 -32.27
C ASP A 6 -23.47 20.65 -30.93
N SER A 7 -24.00 21.38 -29.94
CA SER A 7 -23.40 21.45 -28.61
C SER A 7 -23.62 20.18 -27.78
N LEU A 8 -24.69 19.42 -28.06
CA LEU A 8 -24.99 18.16 -27.37
C LEU A 8 -24.31 16.96 -28.05
N THR A 9 -24.08 17.00 -29.37
CA THR A 9 -23.36 15.95 -30.12
C THR A 9 -21.88 15.85 -29.74
N ARG A 10 -21.27 16.94 -29.24
CA ARG A 10 -19.90 16.90 -28.71
C ARG A 10 -19.75 16.15 -27.38
N LEU A 11 -20.84 15.99 -26.62
CA LEU A 11 -20.80 15.36 -25.29
C LEU A 11 -20.99 13.83 -25.32
N ILE A 12 -21.30 13.28 -26.49
CA ILE A 12 -21.53 11.85 -26.75
C ILE A 12 -20.62 11.33 -27.87
N MET A 13 -19.43 11.91 -28.00
CA MET A 13 -18.30 11.14 -28.52
C MET A 13 -18.03 10.07 -27.47
N SER A 14 -18.50 8.85 -27.72
CA SER A 14 -18.00 7.62 -27.11
C SER A 14 -16.54 7.85 -26.78
N THR A 15 -16.20 8.05 -25.50
CA THR A 15 -14.81 8.22 -25.08
C THR A 15 -14.14 6.91 -25.39
N ALA A 16 -13.60 6.82 -26.60
CA ALA A 16 -12.86 5.67 -27.06
C ALA A 16 -11.83 5.38 -25.98
N ILE A 17 -11.82 4.14 -25.49
CA ILE A 17 -10.89 3.73 -24.45
C ILE A 17 -9.50 4.12 -24.93
N PRO A 18 -8.75 4.95 -24.18
CA PRO A 18 -7.43 5.38 -24.60
C PRO A 18 -6.56 4.19 -24.97
N GLU A 19 -5.85 4.31 -26.09
CA GLU A 19 -4.84 3.32 -26.44
C GLU A 19 -3.82 3.25 -25.29
N HIS A 20 -3.60 2.04 -24.80
CA HIS A 20 -2.69 1.78 -23.71
C HIS A 20 -1.79 0.59 -24.06
N LYS A 21 -0.58 0.61 -23.51
CA LYS A 21 0.39 -0.48 -23.64
C LYS A 21 0.56 -1.16 -22.30
N LEU A 22 0.46 -2.48 -22.30
CA LEU A 22 0.76 -3.29 -21.13
C LEU A 22 2.23 -3.69 -21.19
N LEU A 23 2.93 -3.50 -20.08
CA LEU A 23 4.32 -3.89 -19.89
C LEU A 23 4.37 -4.86 -18.71
N GLU A 24 4.78 -6.09 -18.98
CA GLU A 24 4.91 -7.13 -17.96
C GLU A 24 6.37 -7.29 -17.58
N SER A 25 6.63 -7.52 -16.30
CA SER A 25 7.93 -7.89 -15.76
C SER A 25 7.72 -8.84 -14.60
N PRO A 26 8.75 -9.58 -14.15
CA PRO A 26 8.61 -10.40 -12.95
C PRO A 26 8.06 -9.57 -11.79
N ASN A 27 6.97 -10.04 -11.19
CA ASN A 27 6.30 -9.40 -10.05
C ASN A 27 5.85 -7.95 -10.28
N SER A 28 5.72 -7.49 -11.53
CA SER A 28 5.22 -6.15 -11.82
C SER A 28 4.52 -6.05 -13.16
N ARG A 29 3.49 -5.20 -13.20
CA ARG A 29 2.71 -4.89 -14.39
C ARG A 29 2.59 -3.39 -14.51
N SER A 30 2.75 -2.89 -15.72
CA SER A 30 2.57 -1.47 -15.99
C SER A 30 1.61 -1.22 -17.13
N ILE A 31 0.85 -0.14 -17.00
CA ILE A 31 -0.01 0.40 -18.05
C ILE A 31 0.59 1.75 -18.44
N ALA A 32 1.06 1.84 -19.68
CA ALA A 32 1.44 3.12 -20.28
C ALA A 32 0.24 3.66 -21.07
N VAL A 33 -0.25 4.83 -20.68
CA VAL A 33 -1.41 5.47 -21.30
C VAL A 33 -1.16 6.98 -21.34
N TYR A 34 -1.21 7.57 -22.54
CA TYR A 34 -0.74 8.94 -22.77
C TYR A 34 0.67 9.15 -22.16
N ASP A 35 0.81 10.20 -21.34
CA ASP A 35 2.03 10.59 -20.65
C ASP A 35 2.22 9.89 -19.29
N TRP A 36 1.32 8.98 -18.92
CA TRP A 36 1.34 8.27 -17.65
C TRP A 36 1.91 6.86 -17.78
N LEU A 37 2.72 6.49 -16.80
CA LEU A 37 3.10 5.12 -16.53
C LEU A 37 2.57 4.73 -15.15
N ILE A 38 1.64 3.78 -15.12
CA ILE A 38 1.05 3.25 -13.90
C ILE A 38 1.66 1.87 -13.67
N THR A 39 2.38 1.66 -12.57
CA THR A 39 3.06 0.39 -12.28
C THR A 39 2.57 -0.18 -10.96
N ALA A 40 2.07 -1.42 -11.00
CA ALA A 40 1.75 -2.20 -9.82
C ALA A 40 2.80 -3.30 -9.65
N SER A 41 3.37 -3.43 -8.46
CA SER A 41 4.29 -4.51 -8.11
C SER A 41 3.70 -5.41 -7.03
N THR A 42 3.70 -6.71 -7.32
CA THR A 42 3.17 -7.78 -6.49
C THR A 42 4.28 -8.78 -6.17
N ASN A 43 4.97 -8.53 -5.07
CA ASN A 43 6.03 -9.37 -4.55
C ASN A 43 5.49 -10.34 -3.47
N PRO A 44 6.26 -11.39 -3.12
CA PRO A 44 5.93 -12.26 -2.01
C PRO A 44 5.81 -11.51 -0.67
N ILE A 45 5.24 -12.20 0.33
CA ILE A 45 5.25 -11.75 1.73
C ILE A 45 6.70 -11.53 2.15
N SER A 46 6.93 -10.46 2.93
CA SER A 46 8.25 -10.12 3.44
C SER A 46 8.83 -11.24 4.28
N ASN A 47 10.12 -11.49 4.09
CA ASN A 47 10.86 -12.46 4.90
C ASN A 47 11.14 -11.91 6.32
N ALA A 48 11.58 -12.78 7.23
CA ALA A 48 11.83 -12.39 8.62
C ALA A 48 12.76 -11.16 8.76
N PRO A 49 13.94 -11.10 8.10
CA PRO A 49 14.78 -9.90 8.11
C PRO A 49 14.08 -8.61 7.64
N GLU A 50 13.30 -8.67 6.55
CA GLU A 50 12.55 -7.52 6.04
C GLU A 50 11.47 -7.06 7.03
N CYS A 51 10.78 -8.02 7.63
CA CYS A 51 9.79 -7.82 8.68
C CYS A 51 10.41 -7.16 9.92
N ASP A 52 11.56 -7.63 10.40
CA ASP A 52 12.25 -7.08 11.55
C ASP A 52 12.71 -5.64 11.29
N ALA A 53 13.27 -5.37 10.11
CA ALA A 53 13.68 -4.03 9.70
C ALA A 53 12.49 -3.07 9.62
N LEU A 54 11.38 -3.51 9.03
CA LEU A 54 10.16 -2.70 8.91
C LEU A 54 9.57 -2.41 10.30
N GLN A 55 9.50 -3.41 11.17
CA GLN A 55 9.04 -3.27 12.55
C GLN A 55 9.92 -2.30 13.34
N ALA A 56 11.24 -2.42 13.23
CA ALA A 56 12.19 -1.50 13.87
C ALA A 56 12.00 -0.05 13.37
N SER A 57 11.74 0.13 12.07
CA SER A 57 11.52 1.47 11.49
C SER A 57 10.21 2.12 11.93
N LEU A 58 9.13 1.34 12.08
CA LEU A 58 7.80 1.88 12.38
C LEU A 58 7.50 1.94 13.89
N GLY A 59 8.16 1.11 14.70
CA GLY A 59 7.92 1.02 16.13
C GLY A 59 6.53 0.48 16.49
N ILE A 60 5.88 -0.23 15.55
CA ILE A 60 4.60 -0.91 15.76
C ILE A 60 4.75 -2.38 15.41
N PRO A 61 3.97 -3.29 16.04
CA PRO A 61 3.89 -4.66 15.57
C PRO A 61 3.37 -4.68 14.14
N ILE A 62 4.11 -5.32 13.24
CA ILE A 62 3.71 -5.48 11.84
C ILE A 62 2.73 -6.65 11.68
N PRO A 63 1.83 -6.61 10.67
CA PRO A 63 0.96 -7.73 10.33
C PRO A 63 1.74 -9.01 9.97
N GLU A 64 1.15 -10.18 10.26
CA GLU A 64 1.73 -11.50 9.95
C GLU A 64 1.99 -11.68 8.44
N MET A 65 1.08 -11.18 7.60
CA MET A 65 1.20 -11.22 6.15
C MET A 65 1.50 -9.82 5.60
N THR A 66 2.71 -9.33 5.86
CA THR A 66 3.15 -8.02 5.37
C THR A 66 3.76 -8.13 3.98
N PHE A 67 3.17 -7.45 3.00
CA PHE A 67 3.71 -7.32 1.65
C PHE A 67 4.60 -6.07 1.54
N GLY A 68 5.74 -6.07 2.24
CA GLY A 68 6.59 -4.87 2.41
C GLY A 68 7.12 -4.29 1.09
N ASN A 69 7.36 -5.15 0.10
CA ASN A 69 7.92 -4.80 -1.19
C ASN A 69 6.86 -4.49 -2.27
N ASN A 70 5.58 -4.47 -1.92
CA ASN A 70 4.52 -4.12 -2.87
C ASN A 70 4.37 -2.60 -2.99
N TYR A 71 4.07 -2.14 -4.19
CA TYR A 71 3.78 -0.74 -4.45
C TYR A 71 2.86 -0.55 -5.65
N LEU A 72 2.22 0.61 -5.70
CA LEU A 72 1.55 1.16 -6.87
C LEU A 72 2.13 2.56 -7.12
N THR A 73 2.67 2.80 -8.31
CA THR A 73 3.18 4.11 -8.70
C THR A 73 2.42 4.66 -9.90
N LEU A 74 2.18 5.97 -9.89
CA LEU A 74 1.66 6.75 -11.01
C LEU A 74 2.73 7.78 -11.36
N GLU A 75 3.34 7.65 -12.53
CA GLU A 75 4.38 8.55 -13.01
C GLU A 75 3.89 9.32 -14.23
N HIS A 76 3.96 10.65 -14.19
CA HIS A 76 3.72 11.51 -15.35
C HIS A 76 5.06 11.87 -16.00
N LYS A 77 5.40 11.13 -17.07
CA LYS A 77 6.72 11.13 -17.71
C LYS A 77 7.26 12.52 -18.09
N PRO A 78 6.47 13.44 -18.68
CA PRO A 78 6.98 14.75 -19.08
C PRO A 78 7.37 15.64 -17.90
N SER A 79 6.63 15.55 -16.78
CA SER A 79 6.87 16.40 -15.60
C SER A 79 7.81 15.78 -14.58
N GLY A 80 8.02 14.46 -14.63
CA GLY A 80 8.70 13.70 -13.58
C GLY A 80 7.90 13.56 -12.27
N PHE A 81 6.63 14.01 -12.23
CA PHE A 81 5.77 13.81 -11.08
C PHE A 81 5.52 12.32 -10.84
N ILE A 82 5.69 11.87 -9.59
CA ILE A 82 5.47 10.49 -9.17
C ILE A 82 4.60 10.51 -7.92
N TYR A 83 3.53 9.71 -7.93
CA TYR A 83 2.70 9.44 -6.78
C TYR A 83 2.70 7.94 -6.48
N SER A 84 3.00 7.57 -5.23
CA SER A 84 3.25 6.17 -4.85
C SER A 84 2.47 5.76 -3.61
N PHE A 85 1.84 4.59 -3.69
CA PHE A 85 1.29 3.86 -2.56
C PHE A 85 2.26 2.74 -2.20
N THR A 86 2.78 2.75 -0.97
CA THR A 86 3.73 1.73 -0.49
C THR A 86 3.32 1.23 0.88
N THR A 87 3.62 -0.04 1.17
CA THR A 87 3.29 -0.67 2.45
C THR A 87 3.89 0.07 3.66
N PRO A 88 5.18 0.49 3.66
CA PRO A 88 5.74 1.23 4.78
C PRO A 88 5.01 2.56 5.04
N LYS A 89 4.65 3.30 3.99
CA LYS A 89 3.93 4.58 4.12
C LYS A 89 2.50 4.39 4.63
N ALA A 90 1.83 3.32 4.21
CA ALA A 90 0.51 2.98 4.74
C ALA A 90 0.57 2.64 6.24
N LEU A 91 1.57 1.87 6.66
CA LEU A 91 1.73 1.48 8.07
C LEU A 91 2.20 2.65 8.95
N GLU A 92 2.99 3.58 8.41
CA GLU A 92 3.39 4.82 9.10
C GLU A 92 2.18 5.69 9.48
N ALA A 93 1.13 5.67 8.67
CA ALA A 93 -0.11 6.41 8.91
C ALA A 93 -1.03 5.77 9.98
N VAL A 94 -0.70 4.58 10.48
CA VAL A 94 -1.48 3.90 11.52
C VAL A 94 -1.28 4.59 12.87
N LYS A 95 -2.38 4.79 13.60
CA LYS A 95 -2.33 5.34 14.96
C LYS A 95 -1.53 4.40 15.88
N LYS A 96 -0.51 4.97 16.52
CA LYS A 96 0.29 4.28 17.54
C LYS A 96 -0.34 4.45 18.91
N GLY A 97 -0.24 3.43 19.76
CA GLY A 97 -0.69 3.50 21.16
C GLY A 97 -2.17 3.19 21.36
N GLN A 98 -2.74 3.66 22.47
CA GLN A 98 -4.13 3.39 22.82
C GLN A 98 -5.10 4.10 21.87
N LEU A 99 -6.08 3.35 21.39
CA LEU A 99 -7.17 3.84 20.56
C LEU A 99 -8.22 4.49 21.48
N GLY A 100 -8.63 5.71 21.15
CA GLY A 100 -9.77 6.43 21.70
C GLY A 100 -11.00 6.31 20.80
N GLU A 101 -12.07 7.01 21.18
CA GLU A 101 -13.28 7.07 20.36
C GLU A 101 -12.99 7.73 19.00
N GLY A 102 -13.48 7.12 17.93
CA GLY A 102 -13.32 7.62 16.56
C GLY A 102 -12.06 7.17 15.83
N ASP A 103 -11.11 6.49 16.49
CA ASP A 103 -9.86 6.03 15.85
C ASP A 103 -10.02 4.78 14.96
N GLY A 104 -11.25 4.31 14.73
CA GLY A 104 -11.53 3.19 13.81
C GLY A 104 -10.93 1.84 14.24
N GLY A 105 -10.52 1.71 15.51
CA GLY A 105 -9.98 0.47 16.05
C GLY A 105 -10.97 -0.68 16.02
N VAL A 106 -10.81 -1.61 15.08
CA VAL A 106 -11.59 -2.85 15.08
C VAL A 106 -11.05 -3.76 16.18
N LYS A 107 -11.74 -3.77 17.33
CA LYS A 107 -11.40 -4.63 18.46
C LYS A 107 -11.80 -6.08 18.13
N VAL A 108 -10.87 -6.83 17.54
CA VAL A 108 -11.05 -8.28 17.35
C VAL A 108 -10.87 -8.97 18.70
N GLY A 109 -11.81 -9.84 19.09
CA GLY A 109 -11.87 -10.49 20.42
C GLY A 109 -10.68 -11.38 20.79
N TYR A 110 -9.67 -11.50 19.91
CA TYR A 110 -8.42 -12.22 20.12
C TYR A 110 -7.19 -11.29 20.28
N ALA A 111 -7.38 -9.97 20.26
CA ALA A 111 -6.30 -8.99 20.39
C ALA A 111 -5.49 -9.16 21.69
N ASP A 112 -6.15 -9.58 22.78
CA ASP A 112 -5.50 -9.79 24.08
C ASP A 112 -4.44 -10.89 24.03
N LYS A 113 -4.66 -11.96 23.24
CA LYS A 113 -3.67 -13.03 23.06
C LYS A 113 -2.50 -12.62 22.16
N TRP A 114 -2.75 -11.76 21.15
CA TRP A 114 -1.69 -11.19 20.31
C TRP A 114 -0.80 -10.22 21.09
N MET A 115 -1.35 -9.47 22.04
CA MET A 115 -0.56 -8.64 22.94
C MET A 115 0.24 -9.49 23.94
N GLN A 116 -0.31 -10.59 24.45
CA GLN A 116 0.37 -11.47 25.42
C GLN A 116 1.55 -12.25 24.82
N SER A 117 1.47 -12.74 23.59
CA SER A 117 2.60 -13.47 22.97
C SER A 117 3.83 -12.60 22.70
N ARG A 118 3.66 -11.27 22.63
CA ARG A 118 4.71 -10.29 22.32
C ARG A 118 5.50 -9.81 23.55
N HIS A 119 5.05 -10.13 24.77
CA HIS A 119 5.76 -9.82 26.01
C HIS A 119 6.64 -10.99 26.51
N GLY A 120 6.70 -12.12 25.78
CA GLY A 120 7.43 -13.32 26.19
C GLY A 120 8.91 -13.38 25.79
N PHE A 121 9.47 -12.35 25.15
CA PHE A 121 10.87 -12.32 24.72
C PHE A 121 11.76 -11.47 25.63
N PHE A 122 11.71 -11.68 26.95
CA PHE A 122 12.81 -11.28 27.84
C PHE A 122 12.97 -12.30 28.98
N HIS A 123 14.21 -12.78 29.13
CA HIS A 123 14.80 -13.60 30.21
C HIS A 123 14.38 -15.07 30.36
N HIS A 124 15.24 -15.99 29.89
CA HIS A 124 15.96 -16.92 30.77
C HIS A 124 17.19 -17.56 30.09
N GLU A 125 18.28 -16.81 30.02
CA GLU A 125 19.62 -17.40 30.10
C GLU A 125 20.17 -17.05 31.47
N MET A 126 20.58 -18.08 32.23
CA MET A 126 21.48 -18.12 33.41
C MET A 126 20.92 -19.02 34.51
N GLY A 127 21.56 -20.18 34.68
CA GLY A 127 21.38 -21.06 35.83
C GLY A 127 22.09 -22.41 35.69
N SER A 128 23.42 -22.41 35.81
CA SER A 128 24.19 -23.63 36.12
C SER A 128 23.68 -24.30 37.38
N THR A 129 23.55 -25.63 37.33
CA THR A 129 24.10 -26.59 38.29
C THR A 129 24.37 -27.90 37.55
#